data_AF-A0A7Y3EJU8-F1
#
_entry.id   AF-A0A7Y3EJU8-F1
#
_cell.length_a   1.000
_cell.length_b   1.000
_cell.length_c   1.000
_cell.angle_alpha   90.00
_cell.angle_beta   90.00
_cell.angle_gamma   90.00
#
_symmetry.space_group_name_H-M   'P 1'
#
loop_
_entity.id
_entity.type
_entity.pdbx_description
1 polymer ?
#
loop_
_entity_poly.entity_id
_entity_poly.type
_entity_poly.pdbx_seq_one_letter_code
_entity_poly.pdbx_strand_id
1 'polypeptide(L)'
;ELERLIKIHRAYDFMNKGDIAMEHGDSKLAEEMYLNAQNLFPENLEMQYWYAINLLNNKEYTKAHSILKSIFKADINWKTLTKRLVKSKLLIISKEELEKVMQL
;
A
#
# COMPACT_ATOMS: atom_id res chain seq x y z
N GLU A 1 5.75 15.55 -22.03
CA GLU A 1 4.58 15.64 -21.14
C GLU A 1 3.55 14.53 -21.34
N LEU A 2 3.05 14.28 -22.56
CA LEU A 2 2.08 13.19 -22.82
C LEU A 2 2.57 11.80 -22.38
N GLU A 3 3.84 11.48 -22.59
CA GLU A 3 4.44 10.22 -22.15
C GLU A 3 4.37 10.03 -20.62
N ARG A 4 4.60 11.09 -19.85
CA ARG A 4 4.47 11.07 -18.38
C ARG A 4 3.03 10.76 -17.96
N LEU A 5 2.05 11.36 -18.65
CA LEU A 5 0.62 11.13 -18.40
C LEU A 5 0.20 9.69 -18.75
N ILE A 6 0.72 9.12 -19.83
CA ILE A 6 0.48 7.71 -20.18
C ILE A 6 1.10 6.79 -19.13
N LYS A 7 2.31 7.10 -18.67
CA LYS A 7 3.00 6.30 -17.65
C LYS A 7 2.21 6.30 -16.34
N ILE A 8 1.75 7.47 -15.87
CA ILE A 8 1.00 7.58 -14.61
C ILE A 8 -0.35 6.86 -14.70
N HIS A 9 -1.04 6.94 -15.85
CA HIS A 9 -2.26 6.17 -16.08
C HIS A 9 -2.00 4.66 -15.93
N ARG A 10 -0.94 4.13 -16.57
CA ARG A 10 -0.57 2.71 -16.44
C ARG A 10 -0.27 2.30 -15.01
N ALA A 11 0.36 3.18 -14.23
CA ALA A 11 0.62 2.90 -12.83
C ALA A 11 -0.68 2.81 -12.02
N TYR A 12 -1.63 3.72 -12.26
CA TYR A 12 -2.97 3.63 -11.65
C TYR A 12 -3.76 2.40 -12.14
N ASP A 13 -3.59 1.96 -13.39
CA ASP A 13 -4.19 0.71 -13.87
C ASP A 13 -3.68 -0.50 -13.08
N PHE A 14 -2.39 -0.52 -12.73
CA PHE A 14 -1.83 -1.53 -11.86
C PHE A 14 -2.38 -1.43 -10.43
N MET A 15 -2.47 -0.22 -9.86
CA MET A 15 -3.08 0.00 -8.54
C MET A 15 -4.50 -0.55 -8.47
N ASN A 16 -5.35 -0.19 -9.43
CA ASN A 16 -6.73 -0.66 -9.51
C ASN A 16 -6.83 -2.20 -9.58
N LYS A 17 -5.94 -2.84 -10.35
CA LYS A 17 -5.87 -4.31 -10.42
C LYS A 17 -5.42 -4.92 -9.09
N GLY A 18 -4.49 -4.26 -8.40
CA GLY A 18 -4.05 -4.64 -7.06
C GLY A 18 -5.18 -4.59 -6.05
N ASP A 19 -5.98 -3.52 -6.07
CA ASP A 19 -7.14 -3.34 -5.19
C ASP A 19 -8.19 -4.45 -5.42
N ILE A 20 -8.52 -4.74 -6.69
CA ILE A 20 -9.44 -5.84 -7.04
C ILE A 20 -8.90 -7.20 -6.55
N ALA A 21 -7.61 -7.46 -6.73
CA ALA A 21 -6.99 -8.68 -6.25
C ALA A 21 -7.04 -8.79 -4.72
N MET A 22 -6.80 -7.69 -4.01
CA MET A 22 -6.91 -7.62 -2.56
C MET A 22 -8.35 -7.87 -2.08
N GLU A 23 -9.36 -7.28 -2.74
CA GLU A 23 -10.77 -7.53 -2.44
C GLU A 23 -11.16 -9.00 -2.60
N HIS A 24 -10.57 -9.69 -3.59
CA HIS A 24 -10.77 -11.11 -3.82
C HIS A 24 -9.89 -12.02 -2.93
N GLY A 25 -9.01 -11.45 -2.10
CA GLY A 25 -8.09 -12.19 -1.24
C GLY A 25 -6.89 -12.81 -1.97
N ASP A 26 -6.61 -12.41 -3.21
CA ASP A 26 -5.42 -12.82 -3.95
C ASP A 26 -4.23 -11.92 -3.61
N SER A 27 -3.70 -12.15 -2.42
CA SER A 27 -2.54 -11.47 -1.85
C SER A 27 -1.28 -11.47 -2.74
N LYS A 28 -1.09 -12.50 -3.56
CA LYS A 28 0.10 -12.61 -4.43
C LYS A 28 -0.06 -11.75 -5.67
N LEU A 29 -1.22 -11.82 -6.33
CA LEU A 29 -1.51 -10.98 -7.46
C LEU A 29 -1.53 -9.50 -7.06
N ALA A 30 -2.12 -9.19 -5.90
CA ALA A 30 -2.11 -7.83 -5.36
C ALA A 30 -0.68 -7.30 -5.19
N GLU A 31 0.23 -8.09 -4.61
CA GLU A 31 1.63 -7.70 -4.45
C GLU A 31 2.31 -7.40 -5.78
N GLU A 32 2.14 -8.28 -6.78
CA GLU A 32 2.72 -8.09 -8.11
C GLU A 32 2.21 -6.79 -8.75
N MET A 33 0.91 -6.53 -8.66
CA MET A 33 0.30 -5.34 -9.24
C MET A 33 0.80 -4.05 -8.56
N TYR A 34 0.81 -4.00 -7.22
CA TYR A 34 1.34 -2.82 -6.52
C TYR A 34 2.84 -2.61 -6.75
N LEU A 35 3.63 -3.68 -6.83
CA LEU A 35 5.05 -3.59 -7.15
C LEU A 35 5.27 -3.05 -8.56
N ASN A 36 4.47 -3.47 -9.55
CA ASN A 36 4.51 -2.93 -10.91
C ASN A 36 4.16 -1.43 -10.94
N ALA A 37 3.13 -1.00 -10.21
CA ALA A 37 2.80 0.42 -10.06
C ALA A 37 3.97 1.21 -9.45
N GLN A 38 4.54 0.71 -8.36
CA GLN A 38 5.66 1.33 -7.66
C GLN A 38 6.92 1.40 -8.54
N ASN A 39 7.22 0.36 -9.33
CA ASN A 39 8.36 0.38 -10.24
C ASN A 39 8.22 1.46 -11.33
N LEU A 40 6.99 1.80 -11.73
CA LEU A 40 6.75 2.89 -12.67
C LEU A 40 6.96 4.27 -12.03
N PHE A 41 6.56 4.46 -10.78
CA PHE A 41 6.75 5.70 -10.02
C PHE A 41 7.23 5.42 -8.59
N PRO A 42 8.53 5.13 -8.42
CA PRO A 42 9.06 4.69 -7.12
C PRO A 42 9.00 5.78 -6.05
N GLU A 43 8.92 7.04 -6.43
CA GLU A 43 8.81 8.19 -5.51
C GLU A 43 7.36 8.56 -5.18
N ASN A 44 6.36 7.93 -5.82
CA ASN A 44 4.97 8.22 -5.54
C ASN A 44 4.57 7.63 -4.18
N LEU A 45 4.23 8.53 -3.25
CA LEU A 45 3.91 8.18 -1.87
C LEU A 45 2.71 7.24 -1.74
N GLU A 46 1.67 7.45 -2.55
CA GLU A 46 0.46 6.62 -2.58
C GLU A 46 0.77 5.19 -3.03
N MET A 47 1.59 5.03 -4.08
CA MET A 47 1.97 3.69 -4.57
C MET A 47 2.85 2.94 -3.56
N GLN A 48 3.78 3.64 -2.90
CA GLN A 48 4.54 3.08 -1.79
C GLN A 48 3.63 2.65 -0.63
N TYR A 49 2.61 3.46 -0.33
CA TYR A 49 1.67 3.19 0.76
C TYR A 49 0.86 1.92 0.51
N TRP A 50 0.21 1.79 -0.64
CA TRP A 50 -0.62 0.62 -0.95
C TRP A 50 0.19 -0.66 -1.04
N TYR A 51 1.42 -0.60 -1.58
CA TYR A 51 2.35 -1.72 -1.49
C TYR A 51 2.65 -2.12 -0.05
N ALA A 52 2.89 -1.16 0.85
CA ALA A 52 3.12 -1.45 2.26
C ALA A 52 1.88 -2.02 2.98
N ILE A 53 0.67 -1.58 2.63
CA ILE A 53 -0.58 -2.18 3.13
C ILE A 53 -0.70 -3.64 2.69
N ASN A 54 -0.39 -3.95 1.44
CA ASN A 54 -0.37 -5.33 0.97
C ASN A 54 0.67 -6.19 1.71
N LEU A 55 1.87 -5.65 1.96
CA LEU A 55 2.88 -6.34 2.76
C LEU A 55 2.41 -6.64 4.19
N LEU A 56 1.65 -5.73 4.82
CA LEU A 56 1.02 -5.99 6.12
C LEU A 56 0.03 -7.17 6.05
N ASN A 57 -0.84 -7.21 5.03
CA ASN A 57 -1.76 -8.33 4.82
C ASN A 57 -1.00 -9.66 4.61
N ASN A 58 0.15 -9.60 3.94
CA ASN A 58 1.02 -10.75 3.69
C ASN A 58 1.93 -11.11 4.88
N LYS A 59 1.80 -10.42 6.01
CA LYS A 59 2.61 -10.60 7.24
C LYS A 59 4.09 -10.27 7.08
N GLU A 60 4.46 -9.52 6.04
CA GLU A 60 5.81 -8.99 5.83
C GLU A 60 6.06 -7.70 6.64
N TYR A 61 5.85 -7.77 7.95
CA TYR A 61 5.78 -6.60 8.83
C TYR A 61 7.06 -5.76 8.84
N THR A 62 8.24 -6.38 8.87
CA THR A 62 9.52 -5.67 8.91
C THR A 62 9.68 -4.74 7.71
N LYS A 63 9.34 -5.23 6.51
CA LYS A 63 9.44 -4.46 5.26
C LYS A 63 8.37 -3.38 5.20
N ALA A 64 7.13 -3.73 5.55
CA ALA A 64 6.02 -2.78 5.61
C ALA A 64 6.30 -1.61 6.58
N HIS A 65 6.81 -1.89 7.78
CA HIS A 65 7.11 -0.88 8.79
C HIS A 65 8.17 0.11 8.33
N SER A 66 9.22 -0.37 7.65
CA SER A 66 10.25 0.50 7.10
C SER A 66 9.67 1.54 6.16
N ILE A 67 8.77 1.10 5.26
CA ILE A 67 8.10 1.97 4.27
C ILE A 67 7.07 2.89 4.96
N LEU A 68 6.22 2.36 5.84
CA LEU A 68 5.19 3.15 6.52
C LEU A 68 5.78 4.22 7.42
N LYS A 69 6.93 3.97 8.06
CA LYS A 69 7.61 4.96 8.89
C LYS A 69 8.02 6.20 8.10
N SER A 70 8.54 6.05 6.88
CA SER A 70 8.87 7.20 6.04
C SER A 70 7.60 7.91 5.57
N ILE A 71 6.56 7.16 5.20
CA ILE A 71 5.28 7.72 4.74
C ILE A 71 4.57 8.52 5.84
N PHE A 72 4.44 7.98 7.04
CA PHE A 72 3.76 8.66 8.15
C PHE A 72 4.50 9.91 8.61
N LYS A 73 5.83 9.93 8.47
CA LYS A 73 6.65 11.11 8.69
C LYS A 73 6.42 12.18 7.61
N ALA A 74 6.22 11.77 6.36
CA ALA A 74 5.98 12.68 5.25
C ALA A 74 4.56 13.28 5.31
N ASP A 75 3.54 12.46 5.61
CA ASP A 75 2.15 12.90 5.78
C ASP A 75 1.39 11.99 6.76
N ILE A 76 0.94 12.58 7.86
CA ILE A 76 0.22 11.89 8.94
C ILE A 76 -1.18 11.41 8.55
N ASN A 77 -1.75 11.94 7.46
CA ASN A 77 -3.06 11.52 6.98
C ASN A 77 -3.07 10.03 6.58
N TRP A 78 -1.95 9.50 6.08
CA TRP A 78 -1.79 8.08 5.78
C TRP A 78 -1.93 7.19 7.01
N LYS A 79 -1.44 7.63 8.16
CA LYS A 79 -1.60 6.92 9.44
C LYS A 79 -3.07 6.85 9.86
N THR A 80 -3.79 7.95 9.65
CA THR A 80 -5.24 8.01 9.88
C THR A 80 -6.00 7.07 8.95
N LEU A 81 -5.60 7.02 7.67
CA LEU A 81 -6.17 6.08 6.70
C LEU A 81 -5.93 4.63 7.10
N THR A 82 -4.72 4.25 7.52
CA THR A 82 -4.38 2.88 7.92
C THR A 82 -5.32 2.35 9.00
N LYS A 83 -5.66 3.17 9.99
CA LYS A 83 -6.64 2.81 11.04
C LYS A 83 -8.04 2.55 10.48
N ARG A 84 -8.45 3.27 9.42
CA ARG A 84 -9.75 3.09 8.76
C ARG A 84 -9.79 1.82 7.91
N LEU A 85 -8.67 1.42 7.29
CA LEU A 85 -8.60 0.22 6.44
C LEU A 85 -8.91 -1.08 7.19
N VAL A 86 -8.59 -1.15 8.48
CA VAL A 86 -8.99 -2.30 9.33
C VAL A 86 -10.51 -2.38 9.46
N LYS A 87 -11.20 -1.23 9.57
CA LYS A 87 -12.67 -1.20 9.66
C LYS A 87 -13.33 -1.59 8.34
N SER A 88 -12.73 -1.24 7.20
CA SER A 88 -13.22 -1.63 5.87
C SER A 88 -12.77 -3.02 5.42
N LYS A 89 -12.01 -3.74 6.26
CA LYS A 89 -11.44 -5.08 5.99
C LYS A 89 -10.45 -5.13 4.82
N LEU A 90 -9.95 -3.98 4.36
CA LEU A 90 -8.87 -3.91 3.37
C LEU A 90 -7.50 -4.16 4.02
N LEU A 91 -7.38 -3.93 5.33
CA LEU A 91 -6.20 -4.29 6.11
C LEU A 91 -6.59 -5.33 7.17
N ILE A 92 -6.04 -6.54 7.06
CA ILE A 92 -6.34 -7.69 7.91
C ILE A 92 -5.07 -8.06 8.69
N ILE A 93 -4.89 -7.41 9.84
CA ILE A 93 -3.79 -7.67 10.77
C ILE A 93 -4.31 -7.82 12.19
N SER A 94 -3.50 -8.38 13.09
CA SER A 94 -3.87 -8.48 14.50
C SER A 94 -3.95 -7.10 15.16
N LYS A 95 -4.64 -7.02 16.30
CA LYS A 95 -4.74 -5.77 17.06
C LYS A 95 -3.37 -5.32 17.55
N GLU A 96 -2.55 -6.25 18.01
CA GLU A 96 -1.18 -6.00 18.49
C GLU A 96 -0.32 -5.43 17.37
N GLU A 97 -0.47 -5.96 16.14
CA GLU A 97 0.29 -5.46 15.00
C GLU A 97 -0.18 -4.06 14.58
N LEU A 98 -1.50 -3.82 14.57
CA LEU A 98 -2.03 -2.49 14.34
C LEU A 98 -1.48 -1.48 15.36
N GLU A 99 -1.39 -1.83 16.64
CA GLU A 99 -0.81 -0.98 17.67
C GLU A 99 0.65 -0.62 17.38
N LYS A 100 1.47 -1.58 16.91
CA LYS A 100 2.85 -1.30 16.48
C LYS A 100 2.89 -0.36 15.29
N VAL A 101 2.08 -0.60 14.25
CA VAL A 101 1.99 0.28 13.08
C VAL A 101 1.58 1.69 13.49
N MET A 102 0.66 1.83 14.45
CA MET A 102 0.22 3.13 14.97
C MET A 102 1.27 3.82 15.86
N GLN A 103 2.39 3.17 16.20
CA GLN A 103 3.50 3.76 16.96
C GLN A 103 4.71 4.14 16.09
N LEU A 104 4.70 3.79 14.78
CA LEU A 104 5.69 4.26 13.80
C LEU A 104 5.63 5.77 13.61
#